data_AF-A0A2W0H4V6-F1
#
_entry.id   AF-A0A2W0H4V6-F1
#
_cell.length_a   1.000
_cell.length_b   1.000
_cell.length_c   1.000
_cell.angle_alpha   90.00
_cell.angle_beta   90.00
_cell.angle_gamma   90.00
#
_symmetry.space_group_name_H-M   'P 1'
#
loop_
_entity.id
_entity.type
_entity.pdbx_description
1 polymer ?
#
loop_
_entity_poly.entity_id
_entity_poly.type
_entity_poly.pdbx_seq_one_letter_code
_entity_poly.pdbx_strand_id
1 'polypeptide(L)'
;MGVRCIKVSAVYFAIAVILGLYMSIVHDYALSSVHAHLALLGWTSFALAGIIYHLFPRAGENKLAYVHFWVHNIGLPVMLISLFLVILGQELFLSFLPLGAILVVSSTLLFTYNVIKNVRSRF
;
A
#
# COMPACT_ATOMS: atom_id res chain seq x y z
N MET A 1 -9.90 8.79 -9.73
CA MET A 1 -9.35 8.03 -8.58
C MET A 1 -8.10 8.64 -7.94
N GLY A 2 -7.22 9.31 -8.69
CA GLY A 2 -5.94 9.81 -8.16
C GLY A 2 -6.01 10.61 -6.84
N VAL A 3 -6.94 11.56 -6.71
CA VAL A 3 -7.10 12.37 -5.48
C VAL A 3 -7.47 11.52 -4.25
N ARG A 4 -8.25 10.45 -4.42
CA ARG A 4 -8.61 9.54 -3.32
C ARG A 4 -7.39 8.73 -2.86
N CYS A 5 -6.54 8.27 -3.79
CA CYS A 5 -5.28 7.60 -3.47
C CYS A 5 -4.36 8.50 -2.64
N ILE A 6 -4.24 9.78 -3.01
CA ILE A 6 -3.39 10.75 -2.30
C ILE A 6 -3.91 11.00 -0.87
N LYS A 7 -5.23 11.13 -0.70
CA LYS A 7 -5.81 11.29 0.65
C LYS A 7 -5.55 10.06 1.53
N VAL A 8 -5.74 8.87 0.98
CA VAL A 8 -5.48 7.61 1.69
C VAL A 8 -3.99 7.43 2.00
N SER A 9 -3.11 7.78 1.06
CA SER A 9 -1.67 7.72 1.29
C SER A 9 -1.28 8.63 2.46
N ALA A 10 -1.80 9.86 2.52
CA ALA A 10 -1.51 10.79 3.61
C ALA A 10 -1.89 10.24 4.99
N VAL A 11 -2.99 9.47 5.08
CA VAL A 11 -3.38 8.77 6.30
C VAL A 11 -2.36 7.68 6.65
N TYR A 12 -1.97 6.84 5.69
CA TYR A 12 -0.93 5.82 5.93
C TYR A 12 0.42 6.44 6.32
N PHE A 13 0.78 7.59 5.77
CA PHE A 13 1.98 8.34 6.15
C PHE A 13 1.93 8.81 7.59
N ALA A 14 0.82 9.41 8.02
CA ALA A 14 0.64 9.83 9.40
C ALA A 14 0.79 8.64 10.36
N ILE A 15 0.17 7.50 10.04
CA ILE A 15 0.29 6.26 10.84
C ILE A 15 1.75 5.77 10.87
N ALA A 16 2.43 5.75 9.71
CA ALA A 16 3.82 5.33 9.62
C ALA A 16 4.73 6.17 10.51
N VAL A 17 4.59 7.50 10.48
CA VAL A 17 5.41 8.42 11.28
C VAL A 17 5.13 8.27 12.77
N ILE A 18 3.85 8.14 13.17
CA ILE A 18 3.47 7.91 14.58
C ILE A 18 4.07 6.59 15.07
N LEU A 19 3.98 5.52 14.28
CA LEU A 19 4.59 4.23 14.62
C LEU A 19 6.11 4.31 14.70
N GLY A 20 6.75 5.06 13.79
CA GLY A 20 8.19 5.34 13.81
C GLY A 20 8.64 6.02 15.10
N LEU A 21 7.89 7.04 15.52
CA LEU A 21 8.13 7.75 16.78
C LEU A 21 7.94 6.82 17.98
N TYR A 22 6.87 6.02 18.00
CA TYR A 22 6.62 5.06 19.08
C TYR A 22 7.79 4.07 19.24
N MET A 23 8.27 3.48 18.15
CA MET A 23 9.43 2.58 18.18
C MET A 23 10.69 3.27 18.71
N SER A 24 10.91 4.54 18.32
CA SER A 24 12.05 5.32 18.81
C SER A 24 11.97 5.62 20.31
N ILE A 25 10.78 5.80 20.88
CA ILE A 25 10.58 6.06 22.31
C ILE A 25 10.77 4.79 23.14
N VAL A 26 10.23 3.67 22.67
CA VAL A 26 10.28 2.39 23.38
C VAL A 26 11.61 1.66 23.18
N HIS A 27 12.43 2.10 22.21
CA HIS A 27 13.67 1.44 21.78
C HIS A 27 13.48 -0.02 21.33
N ASP A 28 12.26 -0.40 20.97
CA ASP A 28 11.91 -1.71 20.41
C ASP A 28 11.58 -1.55 18.92
N TYR A 29 12.38 -2.22 18.09
CA TYR A 29 12.27 -2.19 16.63
C TYR A 29 11.66 -3.46 16.05
N ALA A 30 11.00 -4.29 16.86
CA ALA A 30 10.27 -5.46 16.37
C ALA A 30 9.26 -5.11 15.27
N LEU A 31 8.64 -3.93 15.35
CA LEU A 31 7.66 -3.41 14.39
C LEU A 31 8.28 -2.66 13.19
N SER A 32 9.62 -2.67 13.06
CA SER A 32 10.34 -2.00 11.97
C SER A 32 9.85 -2.44 10.59
N SER A 33 9.56 -3.73 10.43
CA SER A 33 8.99 -4.27 9.19
C SER A 33 7.62 -3.67 8.90
N VAL A 34 6.71 -3.60 9.88
CA VAL A 34 5.36 -3.00 9.72
C VAL A 34 5.48 -1.53 9.33
N HIS A 35 6.37 -0.79 9.99
CA HIS A 35 6.65 0.62 9.67
C HIS A 35 7.16 0.80 8.23
N ALA A 36 8.14 0.00 7.80
CA ALA A 36 8.69 0.07 6.45
C ALA A 36 7.62 -0.21 5.39
N HIS A 37 6.77 -1.22 5.60
CA HIS A 37 5.68 -1.54 4.67
C HIS A 37 4.61 -0.44 4.63
N LEU A 38 4.27 0.18 5.77
CA LEU A 38 3.37 1.34 5.82
C LEU A 38 3.93 2.52 5.02
N ALA A 39 5.21 2.86 5.21
CA ALA A 39 5.84 3.98 4.53
C ALA A 39 6.01 3.73 3.02
N LEU A 40 6.46 2.53 2.63
CA LEU A 40 6.71 2.22 1.22
C LEU A 40 5.43 1.87 0.47
N LEU A 41 4.70 0.85 0.90
CA LEU A 41 3.53 0.34 0.18
C LEU A 41 2.27 1.18 0.44
N GLY A 42 2.13 1.76 1.63
CA GLY A 42 0.97 2.55 2.02
C GLY A 42 1.08 4.03 1.63
N TRP A 43 2.23 4.65 1.88
CA TRP A 43 2.47 6.05 1.51
C TRP A 43 3.07 6.18 0.11
N THR A 44 4.32 5.78 -0.10
CA THR A 44 5.08 6.10 -1.32
C THR A 44 4.44 5.56 -2.58
N SER A 45 4.13 4.25 -2.63
CA SER A 45 3.51 3.62 -3.80
C SER A 45 2.13 4.21 -4.11
N PHE A 46 1.33 4.50 -3.07
CA PHE A 46 -0.02 5.01 -3.23
C PHE A 46 -0.06 6.49 -3.61
N ALA A 47 0.86 7.28 -3.09
CA ALA A 47 1.09 8.67 -3.50
C ALA A 47 1.52 8.73 -4.97
N LEU A 48 2.50 7.92 -5.37
CA LEU A 48 2.95 7.83 -6.77
C LEU A 48 1.83 7.36 -7.71
N ALA A 49 1.09 6.31 -7.34
CA ALA A 49 -0.07 5.85 -8.10
C ALA A 49 -1.14 6.94 -8.22
N GLY A 50 -1.39 7.70 -7.15
CA GLY A 50 -2.31 8.82 -7.12
C GLY A 50 -1.89 9.95 -8.08
N ILE A 51 -0.61 10.31 -8.08
CA ILE A 51 -0.02 11.31 -8.98
C ILE A 51 -0.12 10.82 -10.44
N ILE A 52 0.27 9.57 -10.73
CA ILE A 52 0.21 9.00 -12.08
C ILE A 52 -1.23 8.99 -12.61
N TYR A 53 -2.21 8.62 -11.77
CA TYR A 53 -3.62 8.64 -12.16
C TYR A 53 -4.18 10.06 -12.31
N HIS A 54 -3.57 11.06 -11.68
CA HIS A 54 -3.93 12.46 -11.88
C HIS A 54 -3.32 13.03 -13.16
N LEU A 55 -2.05 12.71 -13.45
CA LEU A 55 -1.32 13.18 -14.62
C LEU A 55 -1.80 12.49 -15.92
N PHE A 56 -2.16 11.20 -15.83
CA PHE A 56 -2.61 10.39 -16.97
C PHE A 56 -4.06 9.95 -16.76
N PRO A 57 -5.07 10.77 -17.15
CA PRO A 57 -6.48 10.45 -16.95
C PRO A 57 -6.90 9.13 -17.63
N ARG A 58 -6.30 8.78 -18.79
CA ARG A 58 -6.51 7.49 -19.46
C ARG A 58 -6.05 6.28 -18.63
N ALA A 59 -5.06 6.45 -17.75
CA ALA A 59 -4.63 5.40 -16.83
C ALA A 59 -5.49 5.37 -15.55
N GLY A 60 -6.06 6.52 -15.15
CA GLY A 60 -6.87 6.68 -13.94
C GLY A 60 -8.37 6.40 -14.08
N GLU A 61 -8.93 6.45 -15.30
CA GLU A 61 -10.35 6.20 -15.60
C GLU A 61 -10.63 4.78 -16.15
N ASN A 62 -9.72 3.83 -15.92
CA ASN A 62 -9.90 2.45 -16.34
C ASN A 62 -10.38 1.55 -15.20
N LYS A 63 -11.18 0.53 -15.53
CA LYS A 63 -11.61 -0.52 -14.57
C LYS A 63 -10.44 -1.17 -13.83
N LEU A 64 -9.27 -1.28 -14.49
CA LEU A 64 -8.04 -1.80 -13.89
C LEU A 64 -7.51 -0.93 -12.74
N ALA A 65 -7.58 0.41 -12.85
CA ALA A 65 -7.17 1.31 -11.78
C ALA A 65 -8.11 1.22 -10.57
N TYR A 66 -9.40 0.97 -10.82
CA TYR A 66 -10.39 0.75 -9.77
C TYR A 66 -10.13 -0.56 -9.01
N VAL A 67 -9.88 -1.66 -9.74
CA VAL A 67 -9.54 -2.96 -9.14
C VAL A 67 -8.22 -2.87 -8.37
N HIS A 68 -7.18 -2.26 -8.94
CA HIS A 68 -5.90 -2.02 -8.25
C HIS A 68 -6.12 -1.26 -6.94
N PHE A 69 -6.89 -0.18 -6.98
CA PHE A 69 -7.15 0.63 -5.79
C PHE A 69 -7.82 -0.18 -4.67
N TRP A 70 -8.87 -0.95 -4.99
CA TRP A 70 -9.59 -1.74 -4.00
C TRP A 70 -8.81 -2.94 -3.48
N VAL A 71 -8.16 -3.69 -4.37
CA VAL A 71 -7.37 -4.88 -4.01
C VAL A 71 -6.20 -4.48 -3.12
N HIS A 72 -5.51 -3.36 -3.42
CA HIS A 72 -4.43 -2.88 -2.57
C HIS A 72 -4.95 -2.34 -1.24
N ASN A 73 -6.03 -1.58 -1.25
CA ASN A 73 -6.58 -0.99 -0.02
C ASN A 73 -7.16 -2.02 0.94
N ILE A 74 -7.52 -3.22 0.47
CA ILE A 74 -7.91 -4.34 1.34
C ILE A 74 -6.70 -5.21 1.69
N GLY A 75 -5.86 -5.54 0.72
CA GLY A 75 -4.70 -6.41 0.92
C GLY A 75 -3.67 -5.82 1.87
N LEU A 76 -3.44 -4.51 1.82
CA LEU A 76 -2.42 -3.85 2.62
C LEU A 76 -2.78 -3.81 4.13
N PRO A 77 -4.00 -3.41 4.56
CA PRO A 77 -4.41 -3.56 5.96
C PRO A 77 -4.37 -5.01 6.44
N VAL A 78 -4.84 -5.97 5.64
CA VAL A 78 -4.82 -7.39 6.01
C VAL A 78 -3.38 -7.86 6.26
N MET A 79 -2.45 -7.50 5.36
CA MET A 79 -1.04 -7.84 5.51
C MET A 79 -0.42 -7.19 6.74
N LEU A 80 -0.65 -5.89 6.96
CA LEU A 80 -0.07 -5.13 8.07
C LEU A 80 -0.61 -5.57 9.43
N ILE A 81 -1.92 -5.78 9.54
CA ILE A 81 -2.56 -6.25 10.79
C ILE A 81 -2.09 -7.67 11.11
N SER A 82 -2.04 -8.55 10.11
CA SER A 82 -1.53 -9.92 10.30
C SER A 82 -0.07 -9.89 10.74
N LEU A 83 0.77 -9.05 10.11
CA LEU A 83 2.18 -8.93 10.48
C LEU A 83 2.36 -8.41 11.92
N PHE A 84 1.60 -7.39 12.29
CA PHE A 84 1.60 -6.84 13.65
C PHE A 84 1.21 -7.89 14.69
N LEU A 85 0.15 -8.67 14.42
CA LEU A 85 -0.33 -9.72 15.33
C LEU A 85 0.64 -10.91 15.42
N VAL A 86 1.28 -11.28 14.31
CA VAL A 86 2.33 -12.32 14.31
C VAL A 86 3.53 -11.88 15.15
N ILE A 87 3.95 -10.61 15.06
CA ILE A 87 5.02 -10.06 15.90
C ILE A 87 4.64 -10.06 17.39
N LEU A 88 3.36 -9.89 17.71
CA LEU A 88 2.80 -10.01 19.07
C LEU A 88 2.65 -11.47 19.55
N GLY A 89 3.04 -12.46 18.75
CA GLY A 89 3.00 -13.89 19.13
C GLY A 89 1.68 -14.61 18.80
N GLN A 90 0.78 -14.02 18.02
CA GLN A 90 -0.48 -14.66 17.62
C GLN A 90 -0.28 -15.52 16.36
N GLU A 91 0.03 -16.80 16.55
CA GLU A 91 0.30 -17.75 15.45
C GLU A 91 -0.90 -18.00 14.53
N LEU A 92 -2.14 -17.72 14.98
CA LEU A 92 -3.34 -17.81 14.15
C LEU A 92 -3.26 -16.95 12.88
N PHE A 93 -2.48 -15.86 12.90
CA PHE A 93 -2.36 -14.93 11.79
C PHE A 93 -1.22 -15.27 10.80
N LEU A 94 -0.43 -16.32 11.06
CA LEU A 94 0.61 -16.78 10.14
C LEU A 94 0.04 -17.16 8.77
N SER A 95 -1.16 -17.74 8.74
CA SER A 95 -1.83 -18.15 7.49
C SER A 95 -2.43 -16.96 6.72
N PHE A 96 -2.75 -15.86 7.41
CA PHE A 96 -3.37 -14.67 6.80
C PHE A 96 -2.32 -13.71 6.23
N LEU A 97 -1.12 -13.71 6.78
CA LEU A 97 0.00 -12.87 6.30
C LEU A 97 0.34 -13.12 4.81
N PRO A 98 0.56 -14.36 4.33
CA PRO A 98 0.79 -14.63 2.91
C PRO A 98 -0.39 -14.25 2.02
N LEU A 99 -1.63 -14.43 2.49
CA LEU A 99 -2.83 -14.07 1.73
C LEU A 99 -2.89 -12.56 1.47
N GLY A 100 -2.62 -11.75 2.50
CA GLY A 100 -2.51 -10.30 2.36
C GLY A 100 -1.38 -9.91 1.39
N ALA A 101 -0.22 -10.55 1.52
CA ALA A 101 0.93 -10.30 0.64
C ALA A 101 0.63 -10.62 -0.84
N ILE A 102 -0.03 -11.75 -1.12
CA ILE A 102 -0.41 -12.15 -2.48
C ILE A 102 -1.38 -11.14 -3.10
N LEU A 103 -2.32 -10.59 -2.32
CA LEU A 103 -3.24 -9.55 -2.78
C LEU A 103 -2.47 -8.27 -3.15
N VAL A 104 -1.54 -7.83 -2.31
CA VAL A 104 -0.71 -6.64 -2.58
C VAL A 104 0.17 -6.84 -3.82
N VAL A 105 0.79 -8.00 -3.98
CA VAL A 105 1.60 -8.34 -5.15
C VAL A 105 0.73 -8.33 -6.41
N SER A 106 -0.43 -9.00 -6.36
CA SER A 106 -1.38 -9.04 -7.48
C SER A 106 -1.84 -7.63 -7.87
N SER A 107 -2.09 -6.77 -6.88
CA SER A 107 -2.40 -5.36 -7.10
C SER A 107 -1.25 -4.63 -7.79
N THR A 108 -0.03 -4.78 -7.28
CA THR A 108 1.16 -4.14 -7.84
C THR A 108 1.38 -4.55 -9.30
N LEU A 109 1.17 -5.82 -9.65
CA LEU A 109 1.25 -6.28 -11.03
C LEU A 109 0.17 -5.63 -11.92
N LEU A 110 -1.06 -5.50 -11.44
CA LEU A 110 -2.13 -4.80 -12.14
C LEU A 110 -1.79 -3.32 -12.37
N PHE A 111 -1.19 -2.66 -11.38
CA PHE A 111 -0.72 -1.29 -11.51
C PHE A 111 0.35 -1.16 -12.57
N THR A 112 1.40 -1.98 -12.51
CA THR A 112 2.50 -2.00 -13.48
C THR A 112 1.97 -2.22 -14.89
N TYR A 113 1.09 -3.20 -15.09
CA TYR A 113 0.46 -3.45 -16.39
C TYR A 113 -0.37 -2.25 -16.87
N ASN A 114 -1.15 -1.63 -15.98
CA ASN A 114 -1.97 -0.47 -16.33
C ASN A 114 -1.10 0.74 -16.71
N VAL A 115 0.03 0.95 -16.03
CA VAL A 115 0.99 1.99 -16.34
C VAL A 115 1.62 1.74 -17.72
N ILE A 116 2.19 0.56 -17.97
CA ILE A 116 2.82 0.23 -19.26
C ILE A 116 1.84 0.38 -20.43
N LYS A 117 0.57 -0.01 -20.24
CA LYS A 117 -0.43 0.01 -21.31
C LYS A 117 -0.98 1.42 -21.60
N ASN A 118 -1.21 2.22 -20.56
CA ASN A 118 -1.98 3.47 -20.66
C ASN A 118 -1.15 4.73 -20.48
N VAL A 119 0.05 4.65 -19.90
CA VAL A 119 1.01 5.77 -19.88
C VAL A 119 1.80 5.72 -21.18
N ARG A 120 1.24 6.36 -22.21
CA ARG A 120 1.97 6.62 -23.46
C ARG A 120 2.39 8.08 -23.53
N SER A 121 3.62 8.28 -23.99
CA SER A 121 4.13 9.58 -24.38
C SER A 121 3.18 10.24 -25.38
N ARG A 122 2.81 11.49 -25.12
CA ARG A 122 2.11 12.35 -26.09
C ARG A 122 3.15 12.89 -27.07
N PHE A 123 3.65 12.03 -27.95
CA PHE A 123 4.41 12.45 -29.14
C PHE A 123 3.88 11.65 -30.34
#